data_AF-A0A1B8TCH4-F1
#
_entry.id   AF-A0A1B8TCH4-F1
#
_cell.length_a   1.000
_cell.length_b   1.000
_cell.length_c   1.000
_cell.angle_alpha   90.00
_cell.angle_beta   90.00
_cell.angle_gamma   90.00
#
_symmetry.space_group_name_H-M   'P 1'
#
loop_
_entity.id
_entity.type
_entity.pdbx_description
1 polymer ?
#
loop_
_entity_poly.entity_id
_entity_poly.type
_entity_poly.pdbx_seq_one_letter_code
_entity_poly.pdbx_strand_id
1 'polypeptide(L)'
;MKMSFDLTVEEICSVVSRLYEKAISQINLRPEQAFAYVQDEAGSLCTTDDVGFFAVLQTAIFKEGMRYGLELSRESPYAEDLLEVLARAYDNCCADDLAAIGLEGERLESVIDCMRQVREKYLLSE
;
A
#
# COMPACT_ATOMS: atom_id res chain seq x y z
N MET A 1 -10.65 11.06 23.27
CA MET A 1 -10.94 11.79 22.02
C MET A 1 -10.24 11.03 20.91
N LYS A 2 -10.93 10.12 20.22
CA LYS A 2 -10.38 9.46 19.04
C LYS A 2 -10.33 10.53 17.96
N MET A 3 -9.14 10.98 17.59
CA MET A 3 -8.99 11.77 16.36
C MET A 3 -9.20 10.79 15.21
N SER A 4 -10.44 10.67 14.74
CA SER A 4 -10.71 10.11 13.43
C SER A 4 -10.17 11.12 12.44
N PHE A 5 -8.94 10.89 12.00
CA PHE A 5 -8.48 11.53 10.77
C PHE A 5 -9.33 10.91 9.66
N ASP A 6 -10.37 11.63 9.21
CA ASP A 6 -11.04 11.33 7.94
C ASP A 6 -10.06 11.66 6.81
N LEU A 7 -8.94 10.92 6.75
CA LEU A 7 -7.97 11.03 5.67
C LEU A 7 -8.65 10.53 4.41
N THR A 8 -8.71 11.36 3.39
CA THR A 8 -9.17 10.94 2.07
C THR A 8 -8.10 10.07 1.40
N VAL A 9 -8.52 9.27 0.42
CA VAL A 9 -7.60 8.49 -0.43
C VAL A 9 -6.51 9.38 -1.05
N GLU A 10 -6.85 10.61 -1.43
CA GLU A 10 -5.89 11.57 -2.00
C GLU A 10 -4.82 12.01 -1.00
N GLU A 11 -5.23 12.27 0.24
CA GLU A 11 -4.30 12.63 1.30
C GLU A 11 -3.36 11.47 1.63
N ILE A 12 -3.87 10.23 1.64
CA ILE A 12 -3.04 9.03 1.80
C ILE A 12 -1.99 8.95 0.68
N CYS A 13 -2.41 9.06 -0.57
CA CYS A 13 -1.47 9.04 -1.70
C CYS A 13 -0.42 10.16 -1.60
N SER A 14 -0.83 11.36 -1.18
CA SER A 14 0.06 12.49 -0.97
C SER A 14 1.07 12.23 0.15
N VAL A 15 0.64 11.68 1.29
CA VAL A 15 1.53 11.33 2.41
C VAL A 15 2.53 10.25 1.97
N VAL A 16 2.06 9.18 1.33
CA VAL A 16 2.91 8.10 0.82
C VAL A 16 3.97 8.63 -0.14
N SER A 17 3.59 9.45 -1.11
CA SER A 17 4.53 10.01 -2.09
C SER A 17 5.61 10.87 -1.41
N ARG A 18 5.23 11.70 -0.44
CA ARG A 18 6.18 12.53 0.34
C ARG A 18 7.12 11.68 1.21
N LEU A 19 6.63 10.59 1.79
CA LEU A 19 7.45 9.66 2.56
C LEU A 19 8.48 8.95 1.67
N TYR A 20 8.07 8.52 0.48
CA TYR A 20 9.00 7.96 -0.51
C TYR A 20 10.04 8.97 -0.99
N GLU A 21 9.62 10.20 -1.30
CA GLU A 21 10.54 11.27 -1.70
C GLU A 21 11.59 11.53 -0.61
N LYS A 22 11.18 11.58 0.65
CA LYS A 22 12.10 11.70 1.79
C LYS A 22 13.05 10.50 1.88
N ALA A 23 12.52 9.29 1.82
CA ALA A 23 13.30 8.05 1.93
C ALA A 23 14.36 7.93 0.84
N ILE A 24 13.99 8.20 -0.42
CA ILE A 24 14.87 8.06 -1.58
C ILE A 24 15.81 9.26 -1.70
N SER A 25 15.28 10.48 -1.71
CA SER A 25 16.08 11.66 -2.09
C SER A 25 16.85 12.28 -0.93
N GLN A 26 16.38 12.13 0.31
CA GLN A 26 17.00 12.77 1.48
C GLN A 26 17.79 11.76 2.32
N ILE A 27 17.28 10.54 2.48
CA ILE A 27 17.91 9.48 3.28
C ILE A 27 18.77 8.55 2.40
N ASN A 28 18.58 8.56 1.06
CA ASN A 28 19.27 7.67 0.10
C ASN A 28 19.03 6.18 0.35
N LEU A 29 17.81 5.80 0.74
CA LEU A 29 17.41 4.41 0.87
C LEU A 29 17.24 3.76 -0.52
N ARG A 30 17.49 2.44 -0.60
CA ARG A 30 17.09 1.64 -1.77
C ARG A 30 15.56 1.45 -1.78
N PRO A 31 14.93 1.15 -2.94
CA PRO A 31 13.47 1.04 -3.04
C PRO A 31 12.81 0.11 -2.01
N GLU A 32 13.41 -1.04 -1.71
CA GLU A 32 12.89 -1.99 -0.72
C GLU A 32 12.97 -1.43 0.71
N GLN A 33 14.06 -0.73 1.01
CA GLN A 33 14.25 -0.06 2.31
C GLN A 33 13.32 1.14 2.45
N ALA A 34 13.06 1.86 1.36
CA ALA A 34 12.10 2.95 1.31
C ALA A 34 10.67 2.43 1.52
N PHE A 35 10.31 1.28 0.96
CA PHE A 35 9.02 0.63 1.24
C PHE A 35 8.87 0.34 2.74
N ALA A 36 9.86 -0.34 3.35
CA ALA A 36 9.82 -0.65 4.78
C ALA A 36 9.74 0.61 5.64
N TYR A 37 10.48 1.67 5.28
CA TYR A 37 10.40 2.97 5.93
C TYR A 37 9.00 3.59 5.82
N VAL A 38 8.41 3.60 4.62
CA VAL A 38 7.07 4.15 4.40
C VAL A 38 6.01 3.34 5.13
N GLN A 39 6.13 2.01 5.20
CA GLN A 39 5.23 1.16 6.00
C GLN A 39 5.22 1.55 7.48
N ASP A 40 6.40 1.73 8.07
CA ASP A 40 6.52 2.06 9.49
C ASP A 40 5.92 3.44 9.79
N GLU A 41 6.24 4.43 8.96
CA GLU A 41 5.77 5.81 9.14
C GLU A 41 4.28 5.98 8.83
N ALA A 42 3.80 5.34 7.75
CA ALA A 42 2.42 5.42 7.31
C ALA A 42 1.49 4.43 8.04
N GLY A 43 2.04 3.43 8.73
CA GLY A 43 1.26 2.41 9.45
C GLY A 43 0.40 2.98 10.58
N SER A 44 0.70 4.21 11.03
CA SER A 44 -0.12 4.93 12.01
C SER A 44 -1.35 5.64 11.41
N LEU A 45 -1.43 5.76 10.08
CA LEU A 45 -2.51 6.49 9.38
C LEU A 45 -3.84 5.73 9.38
N CYS A 46 -3.79 4.40 9.40
CA CYS A 46 -5.00 3.56 9.44
C CYS A 46 -4.81 2.39 10.40
N THR A 47 -5.87 2.01 11.10
CA THR A 47 -5.90 0.77 11.86
C THR A 47 -6.20 -0.40 10.93
N THR A 48 -5.67 -1.58 11.20
CA THR A 48 -6.00 -2.82 10.46
C THR A 48 -7.49 -3.19 10.52
N ASP A 49 -8.22 -2.62 11.48
CA ASP A 49 -9.68 -2.79 11.61
C ASP A 49 -10.45 -2.04 10.51
N ASP A 50 -9.83 -1.05 9.86
CA ASP A 50 -10.38 -0.34 8.71
C ASP A 50 -9.84 -0.96 7.42
N VAL A 51 -10.47 -2.06 7.03
CA VAL A 51 -10.01 -2.96 5.98
C VAL A 51 -9.88 -2.24 4.63
N GLY A 52 -10.86 -1.41 4.28
CA GLY A 52 -10.87 -0.64 3.03
C GLY A 52 -9.72 0.37 3.00
N PHE A 53 -9.56 1.16 4.05
CA PHE A 53 -8.46 2.13 4.13
C PHE A 53 -7.09 1.47 4.17
N PHE A 54 -6.98 0.36 4.90
CA PHE A 54 -5.75 -0.41 4.93
C PHE A 54 -5.37 -0.92 3.54
N ALA A 55 -6.30 -1.52 2.79
CA ALA A 55 -6.03 -1.98 1.43
C ALA A 55 -5.61 -0.84 0.48
N VAL A 56 -6.23 0.35 0.61
CA VAL A 56 -5.85 1.54 -0.16
C VAL A 56 -4.44 2.02 0.20
N LEU A 57 -4.12 2.14 1.48
CA LEU A 57 -2.80 2.55 1.93
C LEU A 57 -1.73 1.60 1.37
N GLN A 58 -1.94 0.31 1.53
CA GLN A 58 -1.01 -0.72 1.05
C GLN A 58 -0.83 -0.67 -0.47
N THR A 59 -1.91 -0.45 -1.20
CA THR A 59 -1.88 -0.26 -2.66
C THR A 59 -1.13 1.01 -3.07
N ALA A 60 -1.32 2.12 -2.35
CA ALA A 60 -0.61 3.37 -2.61
C ALA A 60 0.90 3.21 -2.37
N ILE A 61 1.29 2.59 -1.26
CA ILE A 61 2.70 2.33 -0.91
C ILE A 61 3.36 1.47 -1.98
N PHE A 62 2.67 0.41 -2.43
CA PHE A 62 3.18 -0.47 -3.46
C PHE A 62 3.33 0.23 -4.82
N LYS A 63 2.28 0.92 -5.30
CA LYS A 63 2.31 1.62 -6.59
C LYS A 63 3.39 2.67 -6.63
N GLU A 64 3.57 3.44 -5.55
CA GLU A 64 4.62 4.45 -5.48
C GLU A 64 6.00 3.80 -5.44
N GLY A 65 6.18 2.73 -4.66
CA GLY A 65 7.42 1.96 -4.64
C GLY A 65 7.82 1.45 -6.03
N MET A 66 6.88 0.94 -6.82
CA MET A 66 7.14 0.51 -8.21
C MET A 66 7.69 1.65 -9.08
N ARG A 67 7.24 2.90 -8.88
CA ARG A 67 7.74 4.06 -9.64
C ARG A 67 9.21 4.37 -9.30
N TYR A 68 9.65 3.99 -8.11
CA TYR A 68 11.04 4.07 -7.67
C TYR A 68 11.85 2.80 -7.97
N GLY A 69 11.28 1.81 -8.66
CA GLY A 69 11.97 0.59 -9.06
C GLY A 69 11.89 -0.54 -8.03
N LEU A 70 10.90 -0.53 -7.13
CA LEU A 70 10.64 -1.67 -6.25
C LEU A 70 10.29 -2.92 -7.06
N GLU A 71 11.05 -3.99 -6.84
CA GLU A 71 10.75 -5.32 -7.34
C GLU A 71 10.51 -6.25 -6.16
N LEU A 72 9.30 -6.82 -6.09
CA LEU A 72 8.99 -7.83 -5.09
C LEU A 72 9.45 -9.19 -5.62
N SER A 73 10.29 -9.86 -4.83
CA SER A 73 10.74 -11.23 -5.09
C SER A 73 10.73 -12.02 -3.79
N ARG A 74 10.20 -13.24 -3.81
CA ARG A 74 10.27 -14.15 -2.67
C ARG A 74 11.70 -14.55 -2.29
N GLU A 75 12.67 -14.27 -3.16
CA GLU A 75 14.09 -14.53 -2.91
C GLU A 75 14.77 -13.41 -2.09
N SER A 76 14.13 -12.25 -1.98
CA SER A 76 14.64 -11.14 -1.16
C SER A 76 13.96 -11.18 0.21
N PRO A 77 14.71 -11.31 1.32
CA PRO A 77 14.13 -11.33 2.66
C PRO A 77 13.41 -10.01 2.99
N TYR A 78 13.81 -8.91 2.35
CA TYR A 78 13.13 -7.63 2.50
C TYR A 78 11.81 -7.55 1.75
N ALA A 79 11.57 -8.40 0.76
CA ALA A 79 10.35 -8.40 -0.05
C ALA A 79 9.33 -9.45 0.41
N GLU A 80 9.77 -10.51 1.11
CA GLU A 80 8.88 -11.51 1.71
C GLU A 80 7.92 -10.87 2.73
N ASP A 81 8.44 -10.11 3.70
CA ASP A 81 7.61 -9.37 4.68
C ASP A 81 6.61 -8.42 3.99
N LEU A 82 7.02 -7.76 2.89
CA LEU A 82 6.14 -6.84 2.15
C LEU A 82 5.02 -7.59 1.43
N LEU A 83 5.35 -8.77 0.88
CA LEU A 83 4.37 -9.63 0.23
C LEU A 83 3.34 -10.15 1.24
N GLU A 84 3.76 -10.51 2.45
CA GLU A 84 2.83 -10.91 3.51
C GLU A 84 1.87 -9.78 3.88
N VAL A 85 2.36 -8.54 4.00
CA VAL A 85 1.52 -7.37 4.29
C VAL A 85 0.50 -7.15 3.17
N LEU A 86 0.92 -7.21 1.91
CA LEU A 86 0.03 -7.05 0.76
C LEU A 86 -1.00 -8.19 0.67
N ALA A 87 -0.57 -9.43 0.88
CA ALA A 87 -1.47 -10.59 0.92
C ALA A 87 -2.55 -10.43 1.99
N ARG A 88 -2.13 -10.08 3.22
CA ARG A 88 -3.06 -9.84 4.32
C ARG A 88 -4.03 -8.71 4.03
N ALA A 89 -3.56 -7.61 3.44
CA ALA A 89 -4.43 -6.49 3.09
C ALA A 89 -5.50 -6.90 2.06
N TYR A 90 -5.10 -7.65 1.05
CA TYR A 90 -5.97 -7.97 -0.07
C TYR A 90 -6.93 -9.10 0.24
N ASP A 91 -6.52 -10.11 1.01
CA ASP A 91 -7.39 -11.25 1.36
C ASP A 91 -8.51 -10.88 2.33
N ASN A 92 -8.31 -9.83 3.12
CA ASN A 92 -9.35 -9.34 4.01
C ASN A 92 -10.26 -8.29 3.36
N CYS A 93 -9.89 -7.72 2.21
CA CYS A 93 -10.61 -6.61 1.57
C CYS A 93 -11.37 -7.04 0.32
N CYS A 94 -12.64 -6.63 0.23
CA CYS A 94 -13.47 -6.79 -0.97
C CYS A 94 -13.89 -5.43 -1.56
N ALA A 95 -14.56 -5.47 -2.72
CA ALA A 95 -15.00 -4.26 -3.42
C ALA A 95 -15.97 -3.41 -2.58
N ASP A 96 -16.81 -4.04 -1.75
CA ASP A 96 -17.74 -3.33 -0.88
C ASP A 96 -17.01 -2.55 0.22
N ASP A 97 -15.89 -3.07 0.74
CA ASP A 97 -15.07 -2.37 1.74
C ASP A 97 -14.40 -1.12 1.14
N LEU A 98 -13.97 -1.21 -0.11
CA LEU A 98 -13.42 -0.06 -0.85
C LEU A 98 -14.50 0.97 -1.15
N ALA A 99 -15.69 0.54 -1.57
CA ALA A 99 -16.82 1.45 -1.79
C ALA A 99 -17.27 2.14 -0.49
N ALA A 100 -17.23 1.44 0.64
CA ALA A 100 -17.60 1.98 1.95
C ALA A 100 -16.72 3.15 2.40
N ILE A 101 -15.47 3.23 1.93
CA ILE A 101 -14.55 4.34 2.19
C ILE A 101 -14.61 5.43 1.10
N GLY A 102 -15.59 5.37 0.20
CA GLY A 102 -15.86 6.38 -0.82
C GLY A 102 -15.06 6.22 -2.11
N LEU A 103 -14.49 5.05 -2.39
CA LEU A 103 -13.93 4.75 -3.72
C LEU A 103 -15.04 4.40 -4.70
N GLU A 104 -15.09 5.13 -5.81
CA GLU A 104 -16.06 4.90 -6.87
C GLU A 104 -15.40 5.05 -8.26
N GLY A 105 -16.09 4.55 -9.29
CA GLY A 105 -15.69 4.70 -10.69
C GLY A 105 -14.28 4.19 -11.00
N GLU A 106 -13.54 4.93 -11.83
CA GLU A 106 -12.20 4.55 -12.30
C GLU A 106 -11.20 4.34 -11.15
N ARG A 107 -11.36 5.02 -10.01
CA ARG A 107 -10.46 4.84 -8.86
C ARG A 107 -10.67 3.51 -8.17
N LEU A 108 -11.91 3.10 -7.96
CA LEU A 108 -12.25 1.78 -7.43
C LEU A 108 -11.71 0.69 -8.36
N GLU A 109 -11.97 0.82 -9.66
CA GLU A 109 -11.47 -0.13 -10.67
C GLU A 109 -9.94 -0.21 -10.67
N SER A 110 -9.23 0.93 -10.56
CA SER A 110 -7.77 0.94 -10.52
C SER A 110 -7.19 0.24 -9.29
N VAL A 111 -7.83 0.36 -8.12
CA VAL A 111 -7.39 -0.33 -6.90
C VAL A 111 -7.64 -1.83 -7.03
N ILE A 112 -8.84 -2.23 -7.45
CA ILE A 112 -9.19 -3.64 -7.65
C ILE A 112 -8.25 -4.30 -8.67
N ASP A 113 -7.99 -3.63 -9.79
CA ASP A 113 -7.09 -4.14 -10.82
C ASP A 113 -5.66 -4.28 -10.30
N CYS A 114 -5.17 -3.32 -9.51
CA CYS A 114 -3.86 -3.41 -8.88
C CYS A 114 -3.77 -4.60 -7.90
N MET A 115 -4.78 -4.79 -7.04
CA MET A 115 -4.84 -5.92 -6.12
C MET A 115 -4.81 -7.25 -6.88
N ARG A 116 -5.56 -7.35 -7.98
CA ARG A 116 -5.58 -8.52 -8.85
C ARG A 116 -4.22 -8.80 -9.47
N GLN A 117 -3.57 -7.78 -10.05
CA GLN A 117 -2.24 -7.92 -10.65
C GLN A 117 -1.19 -8.36 -9.62
N VAL A 118 -1.22 -7.80 -8.40
CA VAL A 118 -0.29 -8.21 -7.34
C VAL A 118 -0.52 -9.66 -6.93
N ARG A 119 -1.79 -10.07 -6.80
CA ARG A 119 -2.15 -11.46 -6.51
C ARG A 119 -1.63 -12.41 -7.57
N GLU A 120 -1.95 -12.15 -8.83
CA GLU A 120 -1.54 -12.97 -9.97
C GLU A 120 -0.01 -13.05 -10.10
N LYS A 121 0.69 -11.93 -9.95
CA LYS A 121 2.14 -11.86 -10.21
C LYS A 121 2.99 -12.39 -9.06
N TYR A 122 2.63 -12.08 -7.81
CA TYR A 122 3.52 -12.29 -6.67
C TYR A 122 2.97 -13.22 -5.57
N LEU A 123 1.65 -13.36 -5.46
CA LEU A 123 1.04 -14.15 -4.39
C LEU A 123 0.62 -15.56 -4.83
N LEU A 124 0.20 -15.72 -6.10
CA LEU A 124 -0.22 -17.00 -6.68
C LEU A 124 0.88 -17.73 -7.47
N SER A 125 2.00 -17.07 -7.74
CA SER A 125 3.16 -17.71 -8.38
C SER A 125 3.84 -18.66 -7.38
N GLU A 126 3.58 -19.95 -7.53
CA GLU A 126 4.31 -21.07 -6.88
C GLU A 126 5.68 -21.31 -7.54
#